data_AF-A0A3D3GE85-F1
#
_entry.id   AF-A0A3D3GE85-F1
#
_cell.length_a   1.000
_cell.length_b   1.000
_cell.length_c   1.000
_cell.angle_alpha   90.00
_cell.angle_beta   90.00
_cell.angle_gamma   90.00
#
_symmetry.space_group_name_H-M   'P 1'
#
loop_
_entity.id
_entity.type
_entity.pdbx_description
1 polymer ?
#
loop_
_entity_poly.entity_id
_entity_poly.type
_entity_poly.pdbx_seq_one_letter_code
_entity_poly.pdbx_strand_id
1 'polypeptide(L)'
;MKKQMNLFVIGLVALVSVPGIAAGDTTRRFSCLINKLNTLDIEVKSVDGEIREVDLQTRIFSGEREEHVVTLSKPMLRVIEYGNVMMVQEDFGRSGYVFLRFEKKSATHYDGLIDVSYFQNRSFNTGGNLISLPCFSYES
;
A
#
# COMPACT_ATOMS: atom_id res chain seq x y z
N MET A 1 -48.75 -30.22 -39.21
CA MET A 1 -47.26 -30.27 -39.32
C MET A 1 -46.67 -29.28 -38.34
N LYS A 2 -45.82 -29.79 -37.44
CA LYS A 2 -45.01 -29.02 -36.48
C LYS A 2 -43.95 -28.19 -37.21
N LYS A 3 -43.72 -26.96 -36.74
CA LYS A 3 -42.35 -26.41 -36.67
C LYS A 3 -42.24 -25.54 -35.43
N GLN A 4 -41.69 -26.15 -34.38
CA GLN A 4 -41.19 -25.49 -33.19
C GLN A 4 -39.89 -24.73 -33.49
N MET A 5 -39.58 -23.81 -32.57
CA MET A 5 -38.24 -23.45 -32.11
C MET A 5 -37.37 -22.62 -33.06
N ASN A 6 -37.29 -21.33 -32.75
CA ASN A 6 -36.03 -20.70 -32.33
C ASN A 6 -36.28 -19.28 -31.84
N LEU A 7 -36.94 -19.18 -30.68
CA LEU A 7 -37.08 -17.94 -29.91
C LEU A 7 -36.39 -18.14 -28.55
N PHE A 8 -35.14 -18.60 -28.56
CA PHE A 8 -34.41 -18.99 -27.34
C PHE A 8 -32.89 -18.84 -27.46
N VAL A 9 -32.37 -17.78 -28.10
CA VAL A 9 -30.90 -17.52 -28.05
C VAL A 9 -30.49 -16.03 -27.98
N ILE A 10 -31.41 -15.05 -28.05
CA ILE A 10 -31.02 -13.62 -27.96
C ILE A 10 -31.33 -13.00 -26.58
N GLY A 11 -31.84 -13.80 -25.64
CA GLY A 11 -32.20 -13.37 -24.28
C GLY A 11 -31.22 -13.80 -23.18
N LEU A 12 -29.94 -13.96 -23.47
CA LEU A 12 -28.94 -14.41 -22.49
C LEU A 12 -27.58 -13.70 -22.61
N VAL A 13 -27.60 -12.42 -22.98
CA VAL A 13 -26.43 -11.51 -22.89
C VAL A 13 -26.67 -10.40 -21.85
N ALA A 14 -27.82 -10.39 -21.17
CA ALA A 14 -28.19 -9.30 -20.26
C ALA A 14 -27.92 -9.52 -18.77
N LEU A 15 -27.42 -10.69 -18.33
CA LEU A 15 -27.40 -11.06 -16.90
C LEU A 15 -26.16 -11.87 -16.48
N VAL A 16 -24.97 -11.33 -16.76
CA VAL A 16 -23.80 -11.56 -15.91
C VAL A 16 -23.29 -10.17 -15.53
N SER A 17 -24.00 -9.44 -14.68
CA SER A 17 -23.75 -9.42 -13.23
C SER A 17 -22.25 -9.53 -12.89
N VAL A 18 -21.47 -8.55 -13.29
CA VAL A 18 -20.42 -8.08 -12.38
C VAL A 18 -21.04 -6.87 -11.69
N PRO A 19 -21.45 -6.96 -10.41
CA PRO A 19 -21.58 -5.74 -9.64
C PRO A 19 -20.20 -5.09 -9.74
N GLY A 20 -20.12 -3.97 -10.48
CA GLY A 20 -19.04 -3.03 -10.27
C GLY A 20 -19.12 -2.68 -8.81
N ILE A 21 -18.31 -3.36 -8.00
CA ILE A 21 -18.04 -2.94 -6.63
C ILE A 21 -17.56 -1.53 -6.83
N ALA A 22 -18.37 -0.56 -6.40
CA ALA A 22 -17.97 0.83 -6.37
C ALA A 22 -16.63 0.82 -5.64
N ALA A 23 -15.56 1.04 -6.40
CA ALA A 23 -14.23 1.06 -5.86
C ALA A 23 -14.12 2.43 -5.19
N GLY A 24 -14.75 2.54 -4.02
CA GLY A 24 -14.74 3.78 -3.25
C GLY A 24 -13.32 4.11 -2.82
N ASP A 25 -13.10 5.39 -2.57
CA ASP A 25 -11.86 5.82 -1.94
C ASP A 25 -11.69 5.11 -0.61
N THR A 26 -10.59 4.38 -0.46
CA THR A 26 -10.27 3.65 0.76
C THR A 26 -8.93 4.10 1.29
N THR A 27 -8.83 4.16 2.62
CA THR A 27 -7.60 4.53 3.31
C THR A 27 -7.25 3.41 4.27
N ARG A 28 -6.08 2.79 4.08
CA ARG A 28 -5.54 1.79 5.00
C ARG A 28 -4.45 2.43 5.83
N ARG A 29 -4.49 2.24 7.14
CA ARG A 29 -3.50 2.80 8.05
C ARG A 29 -2.73 1.71 8.78
N PHE A 30 -1.42 1.90 8.86
CA PHE A 30 -0.50 1.05 9.61
C PHE A 30 0.28 1.89 10.61
N SER A 31 0.59 1.33 11.77
CA SER A 31 1.52 1.92 12.73
C SER A 31 2.61 0.90 13.04
N CYS A 32 3.86 1.27 12.78
CA CYS A 32 5.03 0.41 12.95
C CYS A 32 5.92 0.95 14.07
N LEU A 33 6.32 0.10 15.02
CA LEU A 33 7.17 0.52 16.14
C LEU A 33 8.63 0.59 15.69
N ILE A 34 9.17 1.81 15.52
CA ILE A 34 10.60 2.03 15.23
C ILE A 34 11.44 1.73 16.47
N ASN A 35 11.02 2.25 17.62
CA ASN A 35 11.60 1.98 18.94
C ASN A 35 10.56 2.24 20.03
N LYS A 36 10.95 2.16 21.32
CA LYS A 36 10.03 2.35 22.46
C LYS A 36 9.35 3.71 22.51
N LEU A 37 9.89 4.71 21.82
CA LEU A 37 9.44 6.10 21.86
C LEU A 37 8.89 6.62 20.53
N ASN A 38 9.10 5.90 19.43
CA ASN A 38 8.78 6.39 18.08
C ASN A 38 8.02 5.33 17.29
N THR A 39 6.95 5.78 16.66
CA THR A 39 6.13 5.01 15.71
C THR A 39 6.20 5.64 14.34
N LEU A 40 6.24 4.82 13.29
CA LEU A 40 5.99 5.23 11.93
C LEU A 40 4.52 4.95 11.61
N ASP A 41 3.73 6.00 11.44
CA ASP A 41 2.37 5.89 10.93
C ASP A 41 2.42 5.97 9.39
N ILE A 42 1.68 5.07 8.75
CA ILE A 42 1.70 4.86 7.30
C ILE A 42 0.27 4.86 6.81
N GLU A 43 -0.06 5.76 5.88
CA GLU A 43 -1.40 5.88 5.31
C GLU A 43 -1.36 5.57 3.82
N VAL A 44 -2.05 4.50 3.42
CA VAL A 44 -2.15 4.02 2.03
C VAL A 44 -3.51 4.44 1.49
N LYS A 45 -3.51 5.40 0.57
CA LYS A 45 -4.73 5.94 -0.07
C LYS A 45 -4.95 5.26 -1.41
N SER A 46 -6.12 4.67 -1.57
CA SER A 46 -6.57 4.04 -2.80
C SER A 46 -7.77 4.78 -3.38
N VAL A 47 -7.75 5.01 -4.68
CA VAL A 47 -8.84 5.59 -5.47
C VAL A 47 -9.20 4.58 -6.54
N ASP A 48 -10.49 4.24 -6.65
CA ASP A 48 -10.96 3.22 -7.59
C ASP A 48 -10.25 1.87 -7.44
N GLY A 49 -9.89 1.52 -6.19
CA GLY A 49 -9.18 0.27 -5.87
C GLY A 49 -7.69 0.29 -6.23
N GLU A 50 -7.19 1.37 -6.83
CA GLU A 50 -5.77 1.57 -7.11
C GLU A 50 -5.11 2.43 -6.05
N ILE A 51 -3.98 1.97 -5.50
CA ILE A 51 -3.19 2.77 -4.56
C ILE A 51 -2.52 3.93 -5.32
N ARG A 52 -2.84 5.15 -4.91
CA ARG A 52 -2.34 6.39 -5.52
C ARG A 52 -1.21 7.02 -4.73
N GLU A 53 -1.30 6.91 -3.40
CA GLU A 53 -0.44 7.64 -2.48
C GLU A 53 -0.17 6.80 -1.23
N VAL A 54 1.05 6.92 -0.71
CA VAL A 54 1.46 6.36 0.58
C VAL A 54 2.17 7.44 1.37
N ASP A 55 1.55 7.89 2.46
CA ASP A 55 2.15 8.87 3.37
C ASP A 55 2.87 8.15 4.51
N LEU A 56 4.05 8.64 4.84
CA LEU A 56 4.89 8.15 5.93
C LEU A 56 5.12 9.30 6.91
N GLN A 57 4.74 9.10 8.18
CA GLN A 57 4.87 10.10 9.22
C GLN A 57 5.38 9.50 10.52
N THR A 58 6.42 10.09 11.09
CA THR A 58 6.90 9.69 12.43
C THR A 58 6.06 10.39 13.50
N ARG A 59 5.68 9.63 14.52
CA ARG A 59 5.02 10.12 15.73
C ARG A 59 5.84 9.73 16.94
N ILE A 60 6.07 10.71 17.82
CA ILE A 60 6.81 10.53 19.06
C ILE A 60 5.82 10.17 20.18
N PHE A 61 6.28 9.46 21.22
CA PHE A 61 5.47 9.00 22.35
C PHE A 61 4.68 10.12 23.07
N SER A 62 5.14 11.38 23.00
CA SER A 62 4.39 12.55 23.48
C SER A 62 3.06 12.77 22.73
N GLY A 63 2.80 12.02 21.65
CA GLY A 63 1.65 12.18 20.77
C GLY A 63 1.86 13.25 19.69
N GLU A 64 2.97 13.98 19.77
CA GLU A 64 3.36 14.96 18.75
C GLU A 64 3.74 14.22 17.47
N ARG A 65 3.08 14.61 16.39
CA ARG A 65 3.45 14.20 15.03
C ARG A 65 4.52 15.15 14.53
N GLU A 66 5.57 14.63 13.93
CA GLU A 66 6.51 15.50 13.24
C GLU A 66 5.81 16.14 12.03
N GLU A 67 6.14 17.42 11.77
CA GLU A 67 5.60 18.17 10.62
C GLU A 67 6.04 17.58 9.28
N HIS A 68 7.09 16.74 9.29
CA HIS A 68 7.61 16.09 8.10
C HIS A 68 6.80 14.85 7.73
N VAL A 69 6.02 14.95 6.66
CA VAL A 69 5.38 13.82 5.98
C VAL A 69 6.16 13.52 4.70
N VAL A 70 6.55 12.27 4.52
CA VAL A 70 7.09 11.79 3.23
C VAL A 70 5.94 11.14 2.47
N THR A 71 5.58 11.74 1.35
CA THR A 71 4.52 11.23 0.47
C THR A 71 5.13 10.53 -0.73
N LEU A 72 4.80 9.24 -0.89
CA LEU A 72 5.14 8.43 -2.05
C LEU A 72 3.94 8.44 -3.01
N SER A 73 4.13 8.79 -4.28
CA SER A 73 3.01 9.04 -5.19
C SER A 73 3.27 8.61 -6.65
N LYS A 74 2.19 8.36 -7.38
CA LYS A 74 2.27 8.05 -8.82
C LYS A 74 2.89 9.23 -9.59
N PRO A 75 3.67 8.96 -10.66
CA PRO A 75 3.92 7.65 -11.28
C PRO A 75 5.10 6.86 -10.70
N MET A 76 5.84 7.44 -9.75
CA MET A 76 7.07 6.83 -9.20
C MET A 76 6.75 5.72 -8.20
N LEU A 77 5.61 5.83 -7.52
CA LEU A 77 5.05 4.82 -6.65
C LEU A 77 4.70 3.51 -7.40
N ARG A 78 5.37 2.43 -6.99
CA ARG A 78 5.05 1.06 -7.36
C ARG A 78 4.49 0.35 -6.16
N VAL A 79 3.34 -0.30 -6.33
CA VAL A 79 2.74 -1.15 -5.31
C VAL A 79 2.45 -2.51 -5.90
N ILE A 80 2.84 -3.54 -5.18
CA ILE A 80 2.63 -4.95 -5.54
C ILE A 80 1.92 -5.60 -4.36
N GLU A 81 0.73 -6.11 -4.60
CA GLU A 81 -0.01 -6.92 -3.64
C GLU A 81 0.00 -8.38 -4.11
N TYR A 82 0.51 -9.28 -3.27
CA TYR A 82 0.58 -10.72 -3.55
C TYR A 82 0.26 -11.52 -2.28
N GLY A 83 -0.89 -12.19 -2.28
CA GLY A 83 -1.35 -12.98 -1.15
C GLY A 83 -1.49 -12.14 0.12
N ASN A 84 -0.71 -12.46 1.15
CA ASN A 84 -0.68 -11.73 2.41
C ASN A 84 0.41 -10.63 2.45
N VAL A 85 1.11 -10.37 1.34
CA VAL A 85 2.20 -9.40 1.25
C VAL A 85 1.80 -8.19 0.43
N MET A 86 2.07 -7.00 0.95
CA MET A 86 2.09 -5.74 0.22
C MET A 86 3.52 -5.22 0.15
N MET A 87 3.98 -4.81 -1.02
CA MET A 87 5.26 -4.14 -1.22
C MET A 87 5.01 -2.78 -1.84
N VAL A 88 5.59 -1.74 -1.24
CA VAL A 88 5.55 -0.36 -1.71
C VAL A 88 6.98 0.07 -2.01
N GLN A 89 7.20 0.63 -3.20
CA GLN A 89 8.51 1.12 -3.60
C GLN A 89 8.37 2.45 -4.32
N GLU A 90 9.25 3.38 -3.97
CA GLU A 90 9.52 4.56 -4.79
C GLU A 90 11.03 4.69 -5.03
N ASP A 91 11.42 4.81 -6.29
CA ASP A 91 12.81 4.95 -6.71
C ASP A 91 13.04 6.41 -7.15
N PHE A 92 13.87 7.13 -6.39
CA PHE A 92 14.25 8.52 -6.67
C PHE A 92 15.49 8.61 -7.56
N GLY A 93 15.86 7.52 -8.23
CA GLY A 93 17.00 7.42 -9.13
C GLY A 93 18.32 7.70 -8.40
N ARG A 94 18.99 8.79 -8.79
CA ARG A 94 20.29 9.15 -8.18
C ARG A 94 20.18 9.69 -6.76
N SER A 95 18.97 9.98 -6.28
CA SER A 95 18.76 10.54 -4.94
C SER A 95 18.57 9.46 -3.89
N GLY A 96 18.15 8.25 -4.26
CA GLY A 96 17.83 7.20 -3.28
C GLY A 96 16.60 6.39 -3.65
N TYR A 97 16.11 5.62 -2.69
CA TYR A 97 14.85 4.88 -2.80
C TYR A 97 14.21 4.68 -1.42
N VAL A 98 12.92 4.39 -1.43
CA VAL A 98 12.16 3.88 -0.29
C VAL A 98 11.55 2.54 -0.70
N PHE A 99 11.73 1.53 0.13
CA PHE A 99 11.12 0.21 0.00
C PHE A 99 10.45 -0.17 1.31
N LEU A 100 9.17 -0.54 1.24
CA LEU A 100 8.38 -1.02 2.36
C LEU A 100 7.76 -2.36 1.98
N ARG A 101 7.77 -3.31 2.91
CA ARG A 101 7.07 -4.59 2.79
C ARG A 101 6.25 -4.82 4.05
N PHE A 102 4.98 -5.15 3.88
CA PHE A 102 4.08 -5.56 4.95
C PHE A 102 3.60 -6.98 4.67
N GLU A 103 3.84 -7.88 5.61
CA GLU A 103 3.31 -9.24 5.55
C GLU A 103 2.25 -9.43 6.64
N LYS A 104 1.00 -9.62 6.22
CA LYS A 104 -0.13 -9.84 7.11
C LYS A 104 0.01 -11.18 7.84
N LYS A 105 0.02 -11.12 9.17
CA LYS A 105 0.05 -12.29 10.07
C LYS A 105 -1.31 -12.58 10.70
N SER A 106 -2.10 -11.54 10.96
CA SER A 106 -3.47 -11.65 11.47
C SER A 106 -4.34 -10.52 10.91
N ALA A 107 -5.58 -10.39 11.38
CA ALA A 107 -6.47 -9.31 10.96
C ALA A 107 -5.83 -7.92 11.16
N THR A 108 -5.10 -7.74 12.27
CA THR A 108 -4.53 -6.45 12.68
C THR A 108 -3.01 -6.41 12.75
N HIS A 109 -2.32 -7.54 12.63
CA HIS A 109 -0.86 -7.63 12.82
C HIS A 109 -0.12 -7.90 11.52
N TYR A 110 0.97 -7.19 11.31
CA TYR A 110 1.83 -7.26 10.13
C TYR A 110 3.30 -7.27 10.54
N ASP A 111 4.09 -8.08 9.85
CA ASP A 111 5.55 -7.95 9.88
C ASP A 111 5.95 -6.92 8.82
N GLY A 112 6.45 -5.78 9.28
CA GLY A 112 6.99 -4.71 8.45
C GLY A 112 8.47 -4.89 8.17
N LEU A 113 8.90 -4.48 6.99
CA LEU A 113 10.30 -4.34 6.61
C LEU A 113 10.45 -3.03 5.84
N ILE A 114 11.37 -2.19 6.29
CA ILE A 114 11.63 -0.87 5.74
C ILE A 114 13.09 -0.79 5.34
N ASP A 115 13.34 -0.33 4.12
CA ASP A 115 14.66 0.01 3.63
C ASP A 115 14.59 1.39 2.96
N VAL A 116 15.32 2.34 3.52
CA VAL A 116 15.42 3.71 3.02
C VAL A 116 16.87 4.01 2.78
N SER A 117 17.17 4.41 1.55
CA SER A 117 18.52 4.78 1.16
C SER A 117 18.52 6.17 0.54
N TYR A 118 19.48 7.00 0.96
CA TYR A 118 19.69 8.34 0.43
C TYR A 118 21.14 8.48 -0.04
N PHE A 119 21.31 8.84 -1.32
CA PHE A 119 22.62 8.93 -1.96
C PHE A 119 23.09 10.39 -2.00
N GLN A 120 23.71 10.88 -0.92
CA GLN A 120 24.38 12.18 -0.96
C GLN A 120 25.69 12.07 -1.77
N ASN A 121 25.77 12.78 -2.89
CA ASN A 121 27.01 13.07 -3.63
C ASN A 121 27.93 11.86 -3.95
N ARG A 122 27.60 11.04 -4.96
CA ARG A 122 28.48 10.04 -5.64
C ARG A 122 29.22 9.02 -4.74
N SER A 123 29.07 9.11 -3.43
CA SER A 123 29.48 8.15 -2.43
C SER A 123 28.30 7.21 -2.26
N PHE A 124 28.32 6.13 -3.04
CA PHE A 124 27.36 5.04 -2.87
C PHE A 124 27.64 4.36 -1.54
N ASN A 125 27.07 4.87 -0.45
CA ASN A 125 26.93 4.07 0.74
C ASN A 125 25.79 3.09 0.44
N THR A 126 26.14 1.95 -0.15
CA THR A 126 25.20 0.92 -0.62
C THR A 126 24.58 0.10 0.51
N GLY A 127 24.91 0.41 1.76
CA GLY A 127 24.29 -0.19 2.93
C GLY A 127 22.93 0.44 3.19
N GLY A 128 21.92 0.09 2.39
CA GLY A 128 20.53 0.25 2.81
C GLY A 128 20.34 -0.48 4.14
N ASN A 129 19.78 0.21 5.14
CA ASN A 129 19.50 -0.41 6.43
C ASN A 129 18.12 -1.04 6.36
N LEU A 130 18.10 -2.36 6.25
CA LEU A 130 16.87 -3.13 6.26
C LEU A 130 16.42 -3.34 7.71
N ILE A 131 15.34 -2.66 8.09
CA ILE A 131 14.82 -2.67 9.45
C ILE A 131 13.49 -3.44 9.46
N SER A 132 13.42 -4.50 10.26
CA SER A 132 12.16 -5.19 10.51
C SER A 132 11.43 -4.53 11.68
N LEU A 133 10.14 -4.23 11.48
CA LEU A 133 9.31 -3.53 12.44
C LEU A 133 8.01 -4.30 12.68
N PRO A 134 7.55 -4.48 13.93
CA PRO A 134 6.19 -4.95 14.18
C PRO A 134 5.22 -3.83 13.82
N CYS A 135 4.24 -4.14 12.97
CA CYS A 135 3.26 -3.19 12.47
C CYS A 135 1.83 -3.64 12.79
N PHE A 136 0.95 -2.66 12.98
CA PHE A 136 -0.45 -2.89 13.31
C PHE A 136 -1.34 -2.09 12.37
N SER A 137 -2.36 -2.71 11.79
CA SER A 137 -3.40 -1.97 11.07
C SER A 137 -4.47 -1.49 12.02
N TYR A 138 -4.98 -0.29 11.80
CA TYR A 138 -6.12 0.26 12.52
C TYR A 138 -7.10 0.90 11.54
N GLU A 139 -8.38 0.61 11.72
CA GLU A 139 -9.47 1.29 11.02
C GLU A 139 -9.91 2.48 11.88
N SER A 140 -10.22 3.60 11.22
CA SER A 140 -10.95 4.71 11.84
C SER A 140 -12.43 4.59 11.53
#